data_AF-A0A0G0YZ70-F1
#
_entry.id   AF-A0A0G0YZ70-F1
#
_cell.length_a   1.000
_cell.length_b   1.000
_cell.length_c   1.000
_cell.angle_alpha   90.00
_cell.angle_beta   90.00
_cell.angle_gamma   90.00
#
_symmetry.space_group_name_H-M   'P 1'
#
loop_
_entity.id
_entity.type
_entity.pdbx_description
1 polymer ?
#
loop_
_entity_poly.entity_id
_entity_poly.type
_entity_poly.pdbx_seq_one_letter_code
_entity_poly.pdbx_strand_id
1 'polypeptide(L)'
;MHKTAIKPDFSEENSLWDKGYSNVCGIDEVGRGCWAGPLVAGAVIFDVKTVVRIKELEQINDSKKIAYRIRERLAEFIVHSAKHWGIGYVDSKELDKIGLSRSNTLAMERAVYNLGNKPDFSLIDGNIMKDRPN
;
A
#
# COMPACT_ATOMS: atom_id res chain seq x y z
N MET A 1 -12.13 18.28 21.41
CA MET A 1 -11.61 18.62 20.07
C MET A 1 -11.94 17.47 19.13
N HIS A 2 -12.94 17.64 18.27
CA HIS A 2 -13.22 16.65 17.22
C HIS A 2 -12.06 16.67 16.23
N LYS A 3 -11.26 15.60 16.18
CA LYS A 3 -10.42 15.32 15.02
C LYS A 3 -11.37 15.12 13.85
N THR A 4 -11.49 16.11 12.98
CA THR A 4 -12.11 15.93 11.67
C THR A 4 -11.36 14.79 11.00
N ALA A 5 -12.07 13.69 10.71
CA ALA A 5 -11.46 12.56 10.03
C ALA A 5 -10.91 13.07 8.69
N ILE A 6 -9.59 13.07 8.54
CA ILE A 6 -8.93 13.36 7.26
C ILE A 6 -9.46 12.31 6.30
N LYS A 7 -10.22 12.74 5.28
CA LYS A 7 -10.61 11.83 4.21
C LYS A 7 -9.32 11.49 3.44
N PRO A 8 -9.06 10.22 3.15
CA PRO A 8 -8.02 9.84 2.20
C PRO A 8 -8.26 10.62 0.90
N ASP A 9 -7.25 11.36 0.48
CA ASP A 9 -7.23 12.11 -0.78
C ASP A 9 -5.86 11.92 -1.43
N PHE A 10 -5.73 12.37 -2.67
CA PHE A 10 -4.46 12.29 -3.40
C PHE A 10 -3.52 13.46 -3.08
N SER A 11 -3.66 14.15 -1.93
CA SER A 11 -2.89 15.37 -1.66
C SER A 11 -1.38 15.11 -1.61
N GLU A 12 -0.96 13.99 -1.03
CA GLU A 12 0.45 13.59 -0.97
C GLU A 12 0.97 13.17 -2.35
N GLU A 13 0.22 12.35 -3.08
CA GLU A 13 0.54 11.91 -4.42
C GLU A 13 0.64 13.08 -5.39
N ASN A 14 -0.34 13.99 -5.37
CA ASN A 14 -0.34 15.21 -6.20
C ASN A 14 0.90 16.06 -5.91
N SER A 15 1.26 16.23 -4.63
CA SER A 15 2.48 16.98 -4.28
C SER A 15 3.76 16.32 -4.81
N LEU A 16 3.79 15.00 -4.92
CA LEU A 16 4.93 14.26 -5.47
C LEU A 16 4.93 14.29 -7.00
N TRP A 17 3.77 14.19 -7.64
CA TRP A 17 3.64 14.33 -9.09
C TRP A 17 4.01 15.73 -9.57
N ASP A 18 3.60 16.78 -8.85
CA ASP A 18 3.98 18.17 -9.12
C ASP A 18 5.51 18.39 -9.02
N LYS A 19 6.20 17.58 -8.21
CA LYS A 19 7.67 17.56 -8.10
C LYS A 19 8.36 16.75 -9.20
N GLY A 20 7.59 16.12 -10.09
CA GLY A 20 8.10 15.33 -11.22
C GLY A 20 8.33 13.85 -10.94
N TYR A 21 7.96 13.34 -9.77
CA TYR A 21 8.04 11.89 -9.50
C TYR A 21 6.96 11.15 -10.28
N SER A 22 7.35 10.11 -11.01
CA SER A 22 6.44 9.39 -11.91
C SER A 22 5.95 8.07 -11.33
N ASN A 23 6.73 7.48 -10.43
CA ASN A 23 6.45 6.20 -9.80
C ASN A 23 6.27 6.39 -8.28
N VAL A 24 5.11 6.90 -7.87
CA VAL A 24 4.71 6.99 -6.45
C VAL A 24 4.01 5.69 -6.06
N CYS A 25 4.55 5.00 -5.05
CA CYS A 25 4.04 3.72 -4.56
C CYS A 25 3.28 3.90 -3.25
N GLY A 26 2.05 3.39 -3.17
CA GLY A 26 1.35 3.19 -1.90
C GLY A 26 1.67 1.81 -1.33
N ILE A 27 1.91 1.72 -0.02
CA ILE A 27 2.22 0.48 0.68
C ILE A 27 1.39 0.40 1.97
N ASP A 28 0.75 -0.75 2.20
CA ASP A 28 -0.02 -1.00 3.42
C ASP A 28 0.14 -2.46 3.88
N GLU A 29 -0.05 -2.71 5.18
CA GLU A 29 0.05 -4.01 5.82
C GLU A 29 -1.28 -4.55 6.36
N VAL A 30 -1.40 -5.88 6.40
CA VAL A 30 -2.47 -6.60 7.08
C VAL A 30 -1.90 -7.77 7.88
N GLY A 31 -2.52 -8.08 9.02
CA GLY A 31 -2.09 -9.19 9.89
C GLY A 31 -1.19 -8.80 11.07
N ARG A 32 -0.93 -7.51 11.29
CA ARG A 32 -0.12 -7.05 12.44
C ARG A 32 -0.72 -7.41 13.82
N GLY A 33 -2.05 -7.56 13.91
CA GLY A 33 -2.77 -7.84 15.16
C GLY A 33 -3.47 -9.19 15.22
N CYS A 34 -3.29 -10.06 14.21
CA CYS A 34 -3.92 -11.38 14.22
C CYS A 34 -3.11 -12.39 15.05
N TRP A 35 -3.80 -13.35 15.66
CA TRP A 35 -3.17 -14.43 16.44
C TRP A 35 -2.55 -15.52 15.56
N ALA A 36 -2.99 -15.64 14.31
CA ALA A 36 -2.52 -16.66 13.38
C ALA A 36 -2.58 -16.14 11.94
N GLY A 37 -1.70 -16.69 11.10
CA GLY A 37 -1.54 -16.28 9.72
C GLY A 37 -0.27 -15.43 9.51
N PRO A 38 0.11 -15.22 8.25
CA PRO A 38 1.27 -14.39 7.91
C PRO A 38 0.97 -12.90 8.12
N LEU A 39 2.02 -12.13 8.30
CA LEU A 39 1.98 -10.69 8.07
C LEU A 39 2.15 -10.45 6.57
N VAL A 40 1.26 -9.68 5.96
CA VAL A 40 1.24 -9.43 4.51
C VAL A 40 1.29 -7.94 4.25
N ALA A 41 2.06 -7.52 3.26
CA ALA A 41 2.08 -6.16 2.75
C ALA A 41 1.79 -6.15 1.25
N GLY A 42 1.05 -5.14 0.79
CA GLY A 42 0.81 -4.86 -0.62
C GLY A 42 1.48 -3.54 -1.01
N ALA A 43 2.09 -3.51 -2.20
CA ALA A 43 2.68 -2.32 -2.80
C ALA A 43 2.01 -2.07 -4.16
N VAL A 44 1.59 -0.84 -4.44
CA VAL A 44 0.87 -0.49 -5.68
C VAL A 44 1.36 0.86 -6.22
N ILE A 45 1.67 0.91 -7.51
CA ILE A 45 1.95 2.12 -8.28
C ILE A 45 0.88 2.25 -9.35
N PHE A 46 0.16 3.37 -9.36
CA PHE A 46 -0.75 3.72 -10.45
C PHE A 46 -0.10 4.66 -11.46
N ASP A 47 -0.58 4.62 -12.70
CA ASP A 47 -0.31 5.71 -13.65
C ASP A 47 -1.16 6.92 -13.26
N VAL A 48 -0.53 8.08 -13.12
CA VAL A 48 -1.19 9.36 -12.78
C VAL A 48 -2.39 9.62 -13.69
N LYS A 49 -2.28 9.36 -15.00
CA LYS A 49 -3.39 9.61 -15.95
C LYS A 49 -4.58 8.68 -15.73
N THR A 50 -4.31 7.49 -15.21
CA THR A 50 -5.31 6.47 -14.92
C THR A 50 -5.95 6.75 -13.57
N VAL A 51 -5.17 7.04 -12.52
CA VAL A 51 -5.64 7.14 -11.14
C VAL A 51 -6.66 8.25 -10.91
N VAL A 52 -6.45 9.45 -11.48
CA VAL A 52 -7.41 10.57 -11.37
C VAL A 52 -8.74 10.34 -12.10
N ARG A 53 -8.83 9.31 -12.95
CA ARG A 53 -10.07 8.99 -13.71
C ARG A 53 -10.89 7.89 -13.08
N ILE A 54 -10.37 7.21 -12.06
CA ILE A 54 -11.06 6.07 -11.48
C ILE A 54 -11.99 6.55 -10.37
N LYS A 55 -13.29 6.62 -10.68
CA LYS A 55 -14.35 6.90 -9.68
C LYS A 55 -14.46 5.78 -8.64
N GLU A 56 -14.09 4.55 -9.01
CA GLU A 56 -14.10 3.40 -8.12
C GLU A 56 -13.08 3.51 -6.97
N LEU A 57 -12.03 4.36 -7.09
CA LEU A 57 -11.10 4.62 -5.99
C LEU A 57 -11.77 5.44 -4.87
N GLU A 58 -12.82 6.23 -5.16
CA GLU A 58 -13.60 6.91 -4.13
C GLU A 58 -14.29 5.90 -3.19
N GLN A 59 -14.54 4.67 -3.65
CA GLN A 59 -15.13 3.60 -2.86
C GLN A 59 -14.12 2.79 -2.04
N ILE A 60 -12.80 2.95 -2.26
CA ILE A 60 -11.76 2.26 -1.48
C ILE A 60 -11.66 2.79 -0.03
N ASN A 61 -12.31 3.93 0.22
CA ASN A 61 -12.22 4.76 1.43
C ASN A 61 -12.54 4.07 2.78
N ASP A 62 -13.31 2.97 2.80
CA ASP A 62 -13.58 2.28 4.08
C ASP A 62 -13.65 0.76 3.89
N SER A 63 -12.49 0.13 3.65
CA SER A 63 -12.35 -1.34 3.53
C SER A 63 -12.97 -2.11 4.71
N LYS A 64 -13.16 -1.45 5.85
CA LYS A 64 -13.76 -1.98 7.09
C LYS A 64 -15.30 -1.96 7.10
N LYS A 65 -15.95 -1.21 6.21
CA LYS A 65 -17.43 -1.19 6.05
C LYS A 65 -17.93 -1.84 4.76
N ILE A 66 -17.03 -2.35 3.94
CA ILE A 66 -17.34 -2.88 2.61
C ILE A 66 -17.49 -4.41 2.67
N ALA A 67 -18.52 -4.94 2.01
CA ALA A 67 -18.78 -6.38 1.92
C ALA A 67 -17.64 -7.12 1.19
N TYR A 68 -17.39 -8.38 1.58
CA TYR A 68 -16.33 -9.23 1.01
C TYR A 68 -16.30 -9.22 -0.53
N ARG A 69 -17.47 -9.40 -1.17
CA ARG A 69 -17.59 -9.40 -2.64
C ARG A 69 -17.15 -8.08 -3.29
N ILE A 70 -17.39 -6.95 -2.61
CA ILE A 70 -16.97 -5.64 -3.13
C ILE A 70 -15.46 -5.48 -2.95
N ARG A 71 -14.87 -5.99 -1.86
CA ARG A 71 -13.41 -5.99 -1.69
C ARG A 71 -12.70 -6.83 -2.74
N GLU A 72 -13.22 -8.02 -3.07
CA GLU A 72 -12.66 -8.84 -4.16
C GLU A 72 -12.70 -8.09 -5.49
N ARG A 73 -13.86 -7.53 -5.85
CA ARG A 73 -13.99 -6.72 -7.06
C ARG A 73 -13.04 -5.53 -7.09
N LEU A 74 -12.87 -4.83 -5.97
CA LEU A 74 -11.94 -3.70 -5.87
C LEU A 74 -10.49 -4.15 -5.97
N ALA A 75 -10.13 -5.29 -5.36
CA ALA A 75 -8.78 -5.85 -5.47
C ALA A 75 -8.45 -6.24 -6.91
N GLU A 76 -9.37 -6.92 -7.60
CA GLU A 76 -9.24 -7.22 -9.03
C GLU A 76 -9.09 -5.93 -9.83
N PHE A 77 -9.94 -4.94 -9.59
CA PHE A 77 -9.89 -3.67 -10.28
C PHE A 77 -8.53 -2.95 -10.08
N ILE A 78 -8.01 -2.92 -8.85
CA ILE A 78 -6.71 -2.33 -8.53
C ILE A 78 -5.60 -3.04 -9.29
N VAL A 79 -5.56 -4.37 -9.24
CA VAL A 79 -4.55 -5.19 -9.91
C VAL A 79 -4.53 -4.96 -11.42
N HIS A 80 -5.71 -4.84 -12.05
CA HIS A 80 -5.82 -4.58 -13.49
C HIS A 80 -5.50 -3.13 -13.88
N SER A 81 -5.69 -2.17 -12.96
CA SER A 81 -5.49 -0.74 -13.22
C SER A 81 -4.10 -0.24 -12.79
N ALA A 82 -3.41 -1.00 -11.95
CA ALA A 82 -2.07 -0.66 -11.46
C ALA A 82 -1.03 -0.77 -12.58
N LYS A 83 -0.11 0.19 -12.60
CA LYS A 83 1.06 0.16 -13.48
C LYS A 83 2.05 -0.90 -13.01
N HIS A 84 2.27 -0.97 -11.70
CA HIS A 84 3.04 -2.01 -11.02
C HIS A 84 2.38 -2.34 -9.69
N TRP A 85 2.42 -3.60 -9.28
CA TRP A 85 2.00 -4.02 -7.96
C TRP A 85 2.81 -5.22 -7.49
N GLY A 86 2.91 -5.40 -6.18
CA GLY A 86 3.67 -6.47 -5.56
C GLY A 86 3.09 -6.85 -4.21
N ILE A 87 3.24 -8.13 -3.83
CA ILE A 87 2.83 -8.64 -2.53
C ILE A 87 4.06 -9.21 -1.84
N GLY A 88 4.25 -8.84 -0.57
CA GLY A 88 5.26 -9.40 0.30
C GLY A 88 4.61 -9.99 1.54
N TYR A 89 5.19 -11.06 2.09
CA TYR A 89 4.69 -11.64 3.34
C TYR A 89 5.84 -12.16 4.20
N VAL A 90 5.56 -12.30 5.49
CA VAL A 90 6.40 -12.97 6.48
C VAL A 90 5.53 -14.00 7.19
N ASP A 91 5.93 -15.26 7.16
CA ASP A 91 5.19 -16.33 7.84
C ASP A 91 5.38 -16.25 9.37
N SER A 92 4.53 -16.97 10.12
CA SER A 92 4.56 -16.91 11.58
C SER A 92 5.89 -17.41 12.16
N LYS A 93 6.54 -18.41 11.55
CA LYS A 93 7.82 -18.95 12.03
C LYS A 93 8.95 -17.95 11.84
N GLU A 94 8.94 -17.22 10.74
CA GLU A 94 9.88 -16.13 10.49
C GLU A 94 9.60 -14.94 11.42
N LEU A 95 8.32 -14.59 11.61
CA LEU A 95 7.89 -13.53 12.52
C LEU A 95 8.33 -13.78 13.96
N ASP A 96 8.16 -15.00 14.45
CA ASP A 96 8.57 -15.41 15.80
C ASP A 96 10.10 -15.27 16.00
N LYS A 97 10.89 -15.37 14.92
CA LYS A 97 12.35 -15.27 14.98
C LYS A 97 12.86 -13.83 14.94
N ILE A 98 12.28 -12.98 14.09
CA ILE A 98 12.80 -11.64 13.82
C ILE A 98 12.00 -10.53 14.51
N GLY A 99 10.85 -10.87 15.09
CA GLY A 99 9.95 -9.95 15.78
C GLY A 99 9.06 -9.14 14.84
N LEU A 100 7.98 -8.58 15.40
CA LEU A 100 6.93 -7.91 14.64
C LEU A 100 7.43 -6.70 13.83
N SER A 101 8.27 -5.85 14.44
CA SER A 101 8.74 -4.64 13.78
C SER A 101 9.57 -4.95 12.54
N ARG A 102 10.53 -5.88 12.63
CA ARG A 102 11.36 -6.26 11.48
C ARG A 102 10.55 -7.04 10.45
N SER A 103 9.59 -7.86 10.89
CA SER A 103 8.68 -8.56 9.99
C SER A 103 7.85 -7.59 9.15
N ASN A 104 7.36 -6.49 9.74
CA ASN A 104 6.60 -5.48 8.99
C ASN A 104 7.45 -4.84 7.91
N THR A 105 8.64 -4.37 8.28
CA THR A 105 9.59 -3.81 7.32
C THR A 105 9.95 -4.82 6.23
N LEU A 106 10.20 -6.08 6.59
CA LEU A 106 10.55 -7.13 5.64
C LEU A 106 9.41 -7.48 4.67
N ALA A 107 8.17 -7.51 5.16
CA ALA A 107 7.00 -7.70 4.29
C ALA A 107 6.88 -6.56 3.26
N MET A 108 7.08 -5.31 3.69
CA MET A 108 7.09 -4.15 2.81
C MET A 108 8.26 -4.17 1.82
N GLU A 109 9.48 -4.48 2.27
CA GLU A 109 10.67 -4.66 1.41
C GLU A 109 10.40 -5.71 0.33
N ARG A 110 9.79 -6.84 0.69
CA ARG A 110 9.40 -7.90 -0.26
C ARG A 110 8.31 -7.45 -1.22
N ALA A 111 7.32 -6.67 -0.75
CA ALA A 111 6.26 -6.14 -1.60
C ALA A 111 6.84 -5.18 -2.66
N VAL A 112 7.75 -4.28 -2.26
CA VAL A 112 8.45 -3.36 -3.15
C VAL A 112 9.35 -4.11 -4.13
N TYR A 113 10.10 -5.10 -3.66
CA TYR A 113 10.91 -5.94 -4.55
C TYR A 113 10.06 -6.62 -5.64
N ASN A 114 8.87 -7.10 -5.26
CA ASN A 114 7.95 -7.77 -6.17
C ASN A 114 7.19 -6.82 -7.12
N LEU A 115 7.33 -5.49 -7.00
CA LEU A 115 6.84 -4.55 -8.02
C LEU A 115 7.50 -4.77 -9.38
N GLY A 116 8.73 -5.31 -9.39
CA GLY A 116 9.57 -5.42 -10.59
C GLY A 116 10.06 -4.07 -11.13
N ASN A 117 9.72 -2.97 -10.45
CA ASN A 117 10.13 -1.61 -10.77
C ASN A 117 10.41 -0.86 -9.47
N LYS A 118 11.52 -0.12 -9.43
CA LYS A 118 11.87 0.66 -8.25
C LYS A 118 11.00 1.92 -8.18
N PRO A 119 10.24 2.15 -7.10
CA PRO A 119 9.49 3.39 -6.94
C PRO A 119 10.42 4.59 -6.73
N ASP A 120 9.99 5.75 -7.18
CA ASP A 120 10.68 7.01 -6.90
C ASP A 120 10.42 7.45 -5.45
N PHE A 121 9.20 7.22 -4.98
CA PHE A 121 8.72 7.56 -3.64
C PHE A 121 7.75 6.48 -3.14
N SER A 122 7.80 6.19 -1.84
CA SER A 122 6.86 5.27 -1.18
C SER A 122 6.06 5.99 -0.08
N LEU A 123 4.74 5.89 -0.15
CA LEU A 123 3.78 6.33 0.84
C LEU A 123 3.37 5.10 1.66
N ILE A 124 3.62 5.13 2.97
CA ILE A 124 3.32 4.01 3.89
C ILE A 124 2.37 4.53 4.96
N ASP A 125 1.27 3.81 5.22
CA ASP A 125 0.31 4.24 6.26
C ASP A 125 1.02 4.36 7.62
N GLY A 126 0.98 5.57 8.20
CA GLY A 126 1.62 5.90 9.47
C GLY A 126 3.10 6.33 9.44
N ASN A 127 3.80 6.37 8.29
CA ASN A 127 5.13 6.99 8.16
C ASN A 127 5.52 7.28 6.69
N ILE A 128 6.05 8.47 6.41
CA ILE A 128 6.70 8.75 5.11
C ILE A 128 8.11 8.16 5.14
N MET A 129 8.36 7.07 4.41
CA MET A 129 9.72 6.62 4.13
C MET A 129 10.25 7.30 2.87
N LYS A 130 11.24 8.19 3.02
CA LYS A 130 12.15 8.51 1.92
C LYS A 130 13.03 7.30 1.67
N ASP A 131 12.95 6.77 0.46
CA ASP A 131 13.67 5.55 0.09
C ASP A 131 15.16 5.70 0.42
N ARG A 132 15.73 4.71 1.14
CA ARG A 132 17.16 4.64 1.45
C ARG A 132 17.83 3.74 0.42
N PRO A 133 18.51 4.28 -0.60
CA PRO A 133 19.53 3.51 -1.28
C PRO A 133 20.80 3.53 -0.42
N ASN A 134 21.22 2.34 0.03
CA ASN A 134 22.63 1.92 0.15
C ASN A 134 22.66 0.40 0.23
#